data_AF-E4V0H3-F1
#
_entry.id   AF-E4V0H3-F1
#
_cell.length_a   1.000
_cell.length_b   1.000
_cell.length_c   1.000
_cell.angle_alpha   90.00
_cell.angle_beta   90.00
_cell.angle_gamma   90.00
#
_symmetry.space_group_name_H-M   'P 1'
#
loop_
_entity.id
_entity.type
_entity.pdbx_description
1 polymer ?
#
loop_
_entity_poly.entity_id
_entity_poly.type
_entity_poly.pdbx_seq_one_letter_code
_entity_poly.pdbx_strand_id
1 'polypeptide(L)'
;MGDGGRCGVVTFLGKDNLGLTTTKTNLGQCGPDEYCLDSYCKKKIPRGGHCEATDHCFASDYCAPDNTCQLKLKRNGTCSKDSQCQGNICAKGMCQNSACGSNEDCKKGKICAYPTDNWLPTVEKAIRTCRSRGDAVFGRTCKTDQNCEWCPLEGKIARTMKLRKDLKKLYKALGKAITEEEVEKALPLPTGPPCKRQRKCQLGVCVENNWFRNGKATTGFVCRSDEDCASGNCEVSTHKDGKITLRYCGRRKTSTSRR
;
A
#
# COMPACT_ATOMS: atom_id res chain seq x y z
N MET A 1 6.85 36.76 -21.61
CA MET A 1 7.78 35.64 -21.90
C MET A 1 8.71 35.55 -20.70
N GLY A 2 8.49 34.59 -19.80
CA GLY A 2 9.23 34.50 -18.53
C GLY A 2 10.38 33.52 -18.67
N ASP A 3 11.59 33.97 -18.36
CA ASP A 3 12.81 33.17 -18.29
C ASP A 3 12.69 32.08 -17.23
N GLY A 4 12.29 30.88 -17.65
CA GLY A 4 12.39 29.68 -16.83
C GLY A 4 13.84 29.22 -16.77
N GLY A 5 14.39 29.08 -15.56
CA GLY A 5 15.69 28.45 -15.35
C GLY A 5 15.76 27.06 -16.00
N ARG A 6 16.95 26.66 -16.45
CA ARG A 6 17.17 25.29 -16.94
C ARG A 6 17.10 24.29 -15.78
N CYS A 7 16.69 23.07 -16.07
CA CYS A 7 16.55 22.02 -15.06
C CYS A 7 16.78 20.62 -15.64
N GLY A 8 16.96 19.63 -14.75
CA GLY A 8 17.12 18.23 -15.13
C GLY A 8 18.56 17.84 -15.47
N VAL A 9 18.73 16.70 -16.14
CA VAL A 9 20.05 16.17 -16.51
C VAL A 9 20.13 16.05 -18.02
N VAL A 10 21.08 16.77 -18.62
CA VAL A 10 21.43 16.62 -20.04
C VAL A 10 22.65 15.73 -20.16
N THR A 11 22.63 14.87 -21.16
CA THR A 11 23.73 13.98 -21.48
C THR A 11 24.35 14.45 -22.78
N PHE A 12 25.62 14.85 -22.73
CA PHE A 12 26.40 15.22 -23.90
C PHE A 12 27.25 14.04 -24.33
N LEU A 13 27.24 13.73 -25.63
CA LEU A 13 28.15 12.78 -26.24
C LEU A 13 29.31 13.58 -26.86
N GLY A 14 30.49 13.48 -26.24
CA GLY A 14 31.74 13.97 -26.79
C GLY A 14 32.49 12.85 -27.48
N LYS A 15 33.33 13.21 -28.46
CA LYS A 15 34.32 12.30 -29.03
C LYS A 15 35.68 12.95 -28.82
N ASP A 16 36.51 12.33 -27.99
CA ASP A 16 37.90 12.74 -27.79
C ASP A 16 38.84 11.72 -28.44
N ASN A 17 40.14 11.98 -28.37
CA ASN A 17 41.18 11.12 -28.96
C ASN A 17 41.25 9.72 -28.31
N LEU A 18 40.45 9.43 -27.28
CA LEU A 18 40.39 8.16 -26.53
C LEU A 18 39.06 7.40 -26.72
N GLY A 19 38.04 8.00 -27.35
CA GLY A 19 36.77 7.34 -27.68
C GLY A 19 35.53 8.23 -27.56
N LEU A 20 34.34 7.61 -27.51
CA LEU A 20 33.10 8.30 -27.17
C LEU A 20 33.03 8.49 -25.65
N THR A 21 33.05 9.74 -25.19
CA THR A 21 32.86 10.10 -23.79
C THR A 21 31.46 10.66 -23.56
N THR A 22 30.79 10.20 -22.50
CA THR A 22 29.44 10.64 -22.15
C THR A 22 29.48 11.48 -20.88
N THR A 23 29.18 12.78 -20.99
CA THR A 23 29.19 13.70 -19.86
C THR A 23 27.76 14.02 -19.45
N LYS A 24 27.39 13.70 -18.21
CA LYS A 24 26.08 14.06 -17.62
C LYS A 24 26.22 15.37 -16.85
N THR A 25 25.52 16.41 -17.29
CA THR A 25 25.50 17.71 -16.62
C THR A 25 24.14 17.91 -15.95
N ASN A 26 24.16 18.21 -14.66
CA ASN A 26 22.96 18.54 -13.89
C ASN A 26 22.69 20.04 -14.00
N LEU A 27 21.54 20.42 -14.57
CA LEU A 27 21.15 21.81 -14.83
C LEU A 27 20.48 22.48 -13.63
N GLY A 28 20.28 21.76 -12.52
CA GLY A 28 19.63 22.26 -11.32
C GLY A 28 18.18 21.79 -11.16
N GLN A 29 17.54 22.25 -10.08
CA GLN A 29 16.16 21.93 -9.73
C GLN A 29 15.30 23.20 -9.82
N CYS A 30 14.04 23.03 -10.24
CA CYS A 30 13.08 24.12 -10.28
C CYS A 30 12.61 24.56 -8.89
N GLY A 31 12.05 25.77 -8.81
CA GLY A 31 11.48 26.30 -7.58
C GLY A 31 10.26 25.50 -7.07
N PRO A 32 9.78 25.80 -5.85
CA PRO A 32 8.67 25.06 -5.23
C PRO A 32 7.37 25.13 -6.03
N ASP A 33 7.15 26.22 -6.76
CA ASP A 33 5.96 26.46 -7.59
C ASP A 33 6.18 26.09 -9.05
N GLU A 34 7.28 25.40 -9.36
CA GLU A 34 7.69 25.04 -10.70
C GLU A 34 7.97 23.54 -10.81
N TYR A 35 7.94 23.03 -12.04
CA TYR A 35 8.31 21.67 -12.39
C TYR A 35 9.18 21.67 -13.63
N CYS A 36 10.02 20.64 -13.77
CA CYS A 36 10.90 20.52 -14.90
C CYS A 36 10.21 19.80 -16.06
N LEU A 37 10.13 20.43 -17.22
CA LEU A 37 9.66 19.82 -18.46
C LEU A 37 10.57 20.25 -19.60
N ASP A 38 11.05 19.28 -20.39
CA ASP A 38 11.96 19.52 -21.52
C ASP A 38 13.20 20.34 -21.16
N SER A 39 13.76 20.10 -19.98
CA SER A 39 14.90 20.83 -19.41
C SER A 39 14.66 22.31 -19.07
N TYR A 40 13.41 22.75 -18.99
CA TYR A 40 13.01 24.09 -18.55
C TYR A 40 12.05 24.04 -17.36
N CYS A 41 12.17 25.01 -16.46
CA CYS A 41 11.22 25.19 -15.38
C CYS A 41 9.93 25.84 -15.88
N LYS A 42 8.81 25.15 -15.69
CA LYS A 42 7.46 25.64 -15.95
C LYS A 42 6.72 25.86 -14.64
N LYS A 43 5.91 26.92 -14.57
CA LYS A 43 5.07 27.20 -13.40
C LYS A 43 3.96 26.15 -13.28
N LYS A 44 3.69 25.73 -12.04
CA LYS A 44 2.54 24.91 -11.68
C LYS A 44 1.28 25.75 -11.72
N ILE A 45 0.16 25.10 -12.04
CA ILE A 45 -1.13 25.76 -12.12
C ILE A 45 -1.79 25.75 -10.72
N PRO A 46 -2.22 26.91 -10.20
CA PRO A 46 -2.93 27.00 -8.92
C PRO A 46 -4.31 26.34 -9.00
N ARG A 47 -4.90 26.06 -7.83
CA ARG A 47 -6.26 25.52 -7.75
C ARG A 47 -7.26 26.43 -8.47
N GLY A 48 -8.16 25.82 -9.25
CA GLY A 48 -9.13 26.52 -10.09
C GLY A 48 -8.54 27.06 -11.40
N GLY A 49 -7.22 26.98 -11.60
CA GLY A 49 -6.60 27.29 -12.88
C GLY A 49 -6.90 26.23 -13.93
N HIS A 50 -6.93 26.67 -15.19
CA HIS A 50 -7.12 25.79 -16.34
C HIS A 50 -5.87 24.96 -16.59
N CYS A 51 -6.01 23.65 -16.77
CA CYS A 51 -4.92 22.71 -16.98
C CYS A 51 -5.16 21.80 -18.18
N GLU A 52 -4.09 21.47 -18.89
CA GLU A 52 -4.07 20.44 -19.93
C GLU A 52 -3.43 19.13 -19.42
N ALA A 53 -3.51 18.06 -20.21
CA ALA A 53 -2.99 16.74 -19.83
C ALA A 53 -1.48 16.73 -19.53
N THR A 54 -0.73 17.67 -20.09
CA THR A 54 0.71 17.84 -19.87
C THR A 54 1.05 18.83 -18.77
N ASP A 55 0.06 19.58 -18.28
CA ASP A 55 0.30 20.56 -17.24
C ASP A 55 0.30 19.93 -15.85
N HIS A 56 1.13 20.50 -14.97
CA HIS A 56 1.20 20.06 -13.59
C HIS A 56 0.52 21.07 -12.67
N CYS A 57 -0.58 20.66 -12.05
CA CYS A 57 -1.12 21.33 -10.88
C CYS A 57 -0.14 21.23 -9.69
N PHE A 58 -0.41 21.97 -8.62
CA PHE A 58 0.28 21.75 -7.35
C PHE A 58 0.16 20.30 -6.86
N ALA A 59 1.14 19.84 -6.07
CA ALA A 59 1.24 18.43 -5.65
C ALA A 59 -0.01 17.89 -4.92
N SER A 60 -0.74 18.78 -4.24
CA SER A 60 -2.01 18.52 -3.56
C SER A 60 -3.22 18.40 -4.49
N ASP A 61 -3.07 18.78 -5.76
CA ASP A 61 -4.14 18.97 -6.71
C ASP A 61 -3.91 18.07 -7.95
N TYR A 62 -4.93 17.90 -8.76
CA TYR A 62 -4.90 17.13 -10.00
C TYR A 62 -5.72 17.86 -11.08
N CYS A 63 -5.40 17.62 -12.34
CA CYS A 63 -6.20 18.13 -13.44
C CYS A 63 -7.46 17.28 -13.61
N ALA A 64 -8.61 17.87 -13.29
CA ALA A 64 -9.91 17.22 -13.38
C ALA A 64 -10.41 17.13 -14.83
N PRO A 65 -11.43 16.29 -15.13
CA PRO A 65 -11.96 16.15 -16.48
C PRO A 65 -12.54 17.43 -17.10
N ASP A 66 -12.86 18.42 -16.27
CA ASP A 66 -13.30 19.76 -16.68
C ASP A 66 -12.12 20.71 -16.97
N ASN A 67 -10.90 20.18 -17.05
CA ASN A 67 -9.66 20.93 -17.27
C ASN A 67 -9.40 21.98 -16.19
N THR A 68 -9.77 21.70 -14.94
CA THR A 68 -9.45 22.56 -13.79
C THR A 68 -8.59 21.84 -12.75
N CYS A 69 -7.65 22.55 -12.16
CA CYS A 69 -6.87 22.02 -11.04
C CYS A 69 -7.74 21.94 -9.79
N GLN A 70 -8.05 20.71 -9.34
CA GLN A 70 -8.87 20.44 -8.16
C GLN A 70 -8.09 19.69 -7.08
N LEU A 71 -8.54 19.79 -5.83
CA LEU A 71 -7.91 19.10 -4.71
C LEU A 71 -8.00 17.57 -4.90
N LYS A 72 -6.88 16.88 -4.71
CA LYS A 72 -6.86 15.42 -4.74
C LYS A 72 -7.84 14.82 -3.74
N LEU A 73 -8.55 13.81 -4.20
CA LEU A 73 -9.56 13.07 -3.48
C LEU A 73 -8.93 12.32 -2.29
N LYS A 74 -9.61 12.42 -1.14
CA LYS A 74 -9.26 11.70 0.08
C LYS A 74 -9.58 10.20 -0.08
N ARG A 75 -9.16 9.40 0.91
CA ARG A 75 -9.50 7.98 1.00
C ARG A 75 -11.01 7.76 0.83
N ASN A 76 -11.38 6.72 0.08
CA ASN A 76 -12.75 6.35 -0.29
C ASN A 76 -13.46 7.33 -1.24
N GLY A 77 -12.80 8.38 -1.73
CA GLY A 77 -13.33 9.20 -2.83
C GLY A 77 -13.39 8.38 -4.13
N THR A 78 -14.46 8.55 -4.91
CA THR A 78 -14.63 7.88 -6.21
C THR A 78 -13.62 8.41 -7.21
N CYS A 79 -12.90 7.51 -7.88
CA CYS A 79 -11.84 7.87 -8.82
C CYS A 79 -11.87 7.02 -10.09
N SER A 80 -11.28 7.57 -11.15
CA SER A 80 -11.02 6.90 -12.42
C SER A 80 -9.52 6.76 -12.71
N LYS A 81 -8.65 7.56 -12.07
CA LYS A 81 -7.19 7.55 -12.26
C LYS A 81 -6.46 7.73 -10.93
N ASP A 82 -5.28 7.13 -10.82
CA ASP A 82 -4.41 7.25 -9.64
C ASP A 82 -4.09 8.70 -9.27
N SER A 83 -3.85 9.55 -10.28
CA SER A 83 -3.52 10.97 -10.11
C SER A 83 -4.57 11.78 -9.36
N GLN A 84 -5.83 11.32 -9.36
CA GLN A 84 -6.93 11.97 -8.65
C GLN A 84 -6.84 11.78 -7.13
N CYS A 85 -6.11 10.76 -6.67
CA CYS A 85 -6.09 10.35 -5.27
C CYS A 85 -4.87 10.90 -4.54
N GLN A 86 -5.06 11.34 -3.29
CA GLN A 86 -3.93 11.78 -2.44
C GLN A 86 -2.86 10.69 -2.26
N GLY A 87 -3.28 9.42 -2.21
CA GLY A 87 -2.38 8.27 -2.13
C GLY A 87 -1.74 7.85 -3.44
N ASN A 88 -2.10 8.46 -4.58
CA ASN A 88 -1.78 8.03 -5.95
C ASN A 88 -2.17 6.55 -6.22
N ILE A 89 -3.31 6.11 -5.68
CA ILE A 89 -3.84 4.77 -5.88
C ILE A 89 -5.35 4.87 -6.03
N CYS A 90 -5.85 4.59 -7.22
CA CYS A 90 -7.24 4.41 -7.55
C CYS A 90 -7.49 2.92 -7.81
N ALA A 91 -8.07 2.22 -6.82
CA ALA A 91 -8.32 0.79 -6.92
C ALA A 91 -9.80 0.52 -6.74
N LYS A 92 -10.39 -0.28 -7.65
CA LYS A 92 -11.83 -0.57 -7.69
C LYS A 92 -12.70 0.70 -7.69
N GLY A 93 -12.24 1.74 -8.40
CA GLY A 93 -12.94 3.02 -8.49
C GLY A 93 -12.91 3.87 -7.21
N MET A 94 -12.06 3.53 -6.22
CA MET A 94 -11.95 4.27 -4.96
C MET A 94 -10.50 4.63 -4.62
N CYS A 95 -10.31 5.83 -4.07
CA CYS A 95 -9.01 6.31 -3.64
C CYS A 95 -8.50 5.61 -2.39
N GLN A 96 -7.23 5.20 -2.43
CA GLN A 96 -6.58 4.43 -1.37
C GLN A 96 -5.26 5.08 -0.95
N ASN A 97 -5.01 5.14 0.36
CA ASN A 97 -3.79 5.78 0.90
C ASN A 97 -2.71 4.76 1.30
N SER A 98 -3.11 3.52 1.56
CA SER A 98 -2.25 2.50 2.16
C SER A 98 -2.47 1.12 1.55
N ALA A 99 -2.87 1.06 0.28
CA ALA A 99 -3.00 -0.19 -0.44
C ALA A 99 -1.67 -0.95 -0.48
N CYS A 100 -1.75 -2.27 -0.56
CA CYS A 100 -0.59 -3.14 -0.69
C CYS A 100 -0.98 -4.40 -1.46
N GLY A 101 -0.04 -4.93 -2.23
CA GLY A 101 -0.10 -6.26 -2.82
C GLY A 101 0.70 -7.29 -2.02
N SER A 102 1.64 -6.84 -1.20
CA SER A 102 2.61 -7.68 -0.50
C SER A 102 3.05 -7.02 0.80
N ASN A 103 3.76 -7.76 1.66
CA ASN A 103 4.24 -7.19 2.93
C ASN A 103 5.38 -6.19 2.70
N GLU A 104 6.07 -6.30 1.56
CA GLU A 104 7.17 -5.47 1.10
C GLU A 104 6.70 -4.05 0.76
N ASP A 105 5.43 -3.89 0.37
CA ASP A 105 4.80 -2.58 0.15
C ASP A 105 4.57 -1.81 1.47
N CYS A 106 4.71 -2.49 2.60
CA CYS A 106 4.41 -1.95 3.92
C CYS A 106 5.67 -1.58 4.69
N LYS A 107 5.56 -0.50 5.49
CA LYS A 107 6.63 -0.10 6.42
C LYS A 107 6.95 -1.23 7.41
N LYS A 108 8.20 -1.29 7.88
CA LYS A 108 8.68 -2.29 8.85
C LYS A 108 7.70 -2.43 10.03
N GLY A 109 7.33 -3.68 10.34
CA GLY A 109 6.39 -4.01 11.42
C GLY A 109 4.92 -4.01 11.01
N LYS A 110 4.58 -3.60 9.79
CA LYS A 110 3.25 -3.75 9.20
C LYS A 110 3.18 -4.95 8.26
N ILE A 111 1.98 -5.42 8.00
CA ILE A 111 1.66 -6.51 7.07
C ILE A 111 0.53 -6.09 6.14
N CYS A 112 0.49 -6.70 4.97
CA CYS A 112 -0.55 -6.48 3.99
C CYS A 112 -1.74 -7.41 4.22
N ALA A 113 -2.88 -6.83 4.59
CA ALA A 113 -4.07 -7.58 4.98
C ALA A 113 -5.34 -6.79 4.70
N TYR A 114 -6.49 -7.46 4.60
CA TYR A 114 -7.77 -6.77 4.39
C TYR A 114 -8.16 -5.93 5.63
N PRO A 115 -8.87 -4.80 5.44
CA PRO A 115 -9.54 -4.11 6.53
C PRO A 115 -10.52 -5.10 7.18
N THR A 116 -10.41 -5.23 8.49
CA THR A 116 -11.08 -6.26 9.28
C THR A 116 -12.58 -6.08 9.25
N ASP A 117 -13.24 -6.96 8.50
CA ASP A 117 -14.57 -7.51 8.72
C ASP A 117 -14.53 -8.87 8.03
N ASN A 118 -14.68 -9.97 8.75
CA ASN A 118 -14.62 -11.33 8.18
C ASN A 118 -15.90 -11.64 7.38
N TRP A 119 -16.47 -10.64 6.72
CA TRP A 119 -17.69 -10.74 5.95
C TRP A 119 -17.34 -10.67 4.46
N LEU A 120 -17.64 -11.76 3.76
CA LEU A 120 -17.23 -11.97 2.38
C LEU A 120 -17.62 -10.80 1.45
N PRO A 121 -18.85 -10.24 1.50
CA PRO A 121 -19.22 -9.07 0.69
C PRO A 121 -18.38 -7.81 0.96
N THR A 122 -17.89 -7.61 2.19
CA THR A 122 -16.98 -6.50 2.50
C THR A 122 -15.62 -6.74 1.85
N VAL A 123 -15.12 -7.98 1.89
CA VAL A 123 -13.82 -8.35 1.33
C VAL A 123 -13.80 -8.21 -0.19
N GLU A 124 -14.88 -8.60 -0.87
CA GLU A 124 -15.01 -8.45 -2.32
C GLU A 124 -14.88 -6.99 -2.76
N LYS A 125 -15.40 -6.05 -1.95
CA LYS A 125 -15.30 -4.61 -2.21
C LYS A 125 -14.02 -3.98 -1.67
N ALA A 126 -13.37 -4.63 -0.70
CA ALA A 126 -12.15 -4.13 -0.08
C ALA A 126 -10.90 -4.44 -0.92
N ILE A 127 -9.84 -3.73 -0.59
CA ILE A 127 -8.47 -4.05 -0.99
C ILE A 127 -7.62 -4.27 0.25
N ARG A 128 -6.49 -4.98 0.11
CA ARG A 128 -5.56 -5.13 1.22
C ARG A 128 -4.82 -3.83 1.49
N THR A 129 -4.58 -3.55 2.77
CA THR A 129 -3.90 -2.36 3.24
C THR A 129 -2.85 -2.70 4.30
N CYS A 130 -1.86 -1.82 4.48
CA CYS A 130 -0.82 -2.02 5.48
C CYS A 130 -1.35 -1.84 6.91
N ARG A 131 -1.37 -2.93 7.67
CA ARG A 131 -1.87 -2.97 9.06
C ARG A 131 -0.82 -3.46 10.04
N SER A 132 -1.01 -3.17 11.32
CA SER A 132 -0.16 -3.69 12.39
C SER A 132 -0.36 -5.19 12.55
N ARG A 133 0.72 -5.95 12.80
CA ARG A 133 0.68 -7.42 12.96
C ARG A 133 -0.35 -7.92 13.99
N GLY A 134 -0.61 -7.15 15.05
CA GLY A 134 -1.56 -7.53 16.10
C GLY A 134 -3.03 -7.39 15.73
N ASP A 135 -3.35 -6.65 14.66
CA ASP A 135 -4.73 -6.24 14.37
C ASP A 135 -5.29 -6.93 13.10
N ALA A 136 -4.45 -7.59 12.31
CA ALA A 136 -4.85 -8.11 11.00
C ALA A 136 -4.22 -9.47 10.70
N VAL A 137 -5.05 -10.49 10.60
CA VAL A 137 -4.62 -11.84 10.17
C VAL A 137 -5.26 -12.19 8.84
N PHE A 138 -6.34 -11.50 8.48
CA PHE A 138 -7.20 -11.85 7.36
C PHE A 138 -6.63 -11.27 6.06
N GLY A 139 -6.34 -12.12 5.07
CA GLY A 139 -5.68 -11.73 3.82
C GLY A 139 -4.17 -11.55 3.92
N ARG A 140 -3.56 -11.89 5.05
CA ARG A 140 -2.09 -11.92 5.19
C ARG A 140 -1.53 -12.98 4.25
N THR A 141 -0.43 -12.67 3.57
CA THR A 141 0.29 -13.65 2.74
C THR A 141 0.79 -14.83 3.58
N CYS A 142 0.62 -16.04 3.05
CA CYS A 142 1.03 -17.30 3.66
C CYS A 142 1.59 -18.27 2.61
N LYS A 143 2.38 -19.24 3.07
CA LYS A 143 2.81 -20.40 2.28
C LYS A 143 2.18 -21.69 2.82
N THR A 144 2.04 -21.78 4.14
CA THR A 144 1.47 -22.93 4.85
C THR A 144 0.41 -22.46 5.85
N ASP A 145 -0.45 -23.38 6.29
CA ASP A 145 -1.47 -23.12 7.31
C ASP A 145 -0.87 -22.61 8.63
N GLN A 146 0.35 -23.04 8.96
CA GLN A 146 1.11 -22.55 10.13
C GLN A 146 1.35 -21.03 10.07
N ASN A 147 1.44 -20.41 8.88
CA ASN A 147 1.58 -18.96 8.77
C ASN A 147 0.29 -18.19 9.09
N CYS A 148 -0.84 -18.91 9.14
CA CYS A 148 -2.18 -18.38 9.40
C CYS A 148 -2.64 -18.63 10.83
N GLU A 149 -1.85 -19.34 11.62
CA GLU A 149 -2.03 -19.42 13.06
C GLU A 149 -1.89 -18.01 13.64
N TRP A 150 -2.97 -17.55 14.26
CA TRP A 150 -2.94 -16.34 15.05
C TRP A 150 -3.69 -16.57 16.34
N CYS A 151 -2.95 -16.41 17.42
CA CYS A 151 -3.47 -16.40 18.75
C CYS A 151 -3.64 -14.94 19.18
N PRO A 152 -4.86 -14.50 19.52
CA PRO A 152 -5.06 -13.19 20.15
C PRO A 152 -4.17 -13.00 21.39
N LEU A 153 -3.78 -14.10 22.07
CA LEU A 153 -2.82 -14.09 23.16
C LEU A 153 -1.42 -13.64 22.74
N GLU A 154 -0.88 -14.00 21.58
CA GLU A 154 0.50 -13.63 21.22
C GLU A 154 0.67 -12.11 21.12
N GLY A 155 -0.32 -11.42 20.53
CA GLY A 155 -0.33 -9.96 20.48
C GLY A 155 -0.44 -9.33 21.87
N LYS A 156 -1.23 -9.92 22.76
CA LYS A 156 -1.34 -9.46 24.16
C LYS A 156 -0.06 -9.76 24.95
N ILE A 157 0.49 -10.97 24.86
CA ILE A 157 1.75 -11.40 25.49
C ILE A 157 2.90 -10.52 25.01
N ALA A 158 3.02 -10.24 23.70
CA ALA A 158 4.06 -9.35 23.18
C ALA A 158 3.90 -7.90 23.70
N ARG A 159 2.67 -7.40 23.83
CA ARG A 159 2.39 -6.09 24.45
C ARG A 159 2.74 -6.10 25.94
N THR A 160 2.35 -7.14 26.68
CA THR A 160 2.65 -7.32 28.11
C THR A 160 4.16 -7.45 28.35
N MET A 161 4.88 -8.21 27.51
CA MET A 161 6.34 -8.33 27.55
C MET A 161 7.05 -7.00 27.28
N LYS A 162 6.52 -6.20 26.35
CA LYS A 162 7.04 -4.86 26.08
C LYS A 162 6.82 -3.93 27.28
N LEU A 163 5.60 -3.92 27.84
CA LEU A 163 5.28 -3.21 29.09
C LEU A 163 6.19 -3.65 30.24
N ARG A 164 6.47 -4.96 30.37
CA ARG A 164 7.38 -5.52 31.38
C ARG A 164 8.80 -4.93 31.24
N LYS A 165 9.30 -4.82 30.00
CA LYS A 165 10.60 -4.19 29.71
C LYS A 165 10.60 -2.68 29.99
N ASP A 166 9.54 -1.98 29.60
CA ASP A 166 9.44 -0.53 29.79
C ASP A 166 9.30 -0.17 31.28
N LEU A 167 8.55 -0.96 32.05
CA LEU A 167 8.40 -0.82 33.50
C LEU A 167 9.74 -1.01 34.22
N LYS A 168 10.50 -2.06 33.88
CA LYS A 168 11.85 -2.30 34.44
C LYS A 168 12.81 -1.14 34.15
N LYS A 169 12.74 -0.56 32.95
CA LYS A 169 13.55 0.62 32.59
C LYS A 169 13.18 1.84 33.42
N LEU A 170 11.89 2.09 33.64
CA LEU A 170 11.40 3.20 34.45
C LEU A 170 11.90 3.11 35.89
N TYR A 171 11.78 1.94 36.52
CA TYR A 171 12.24 1.71 37.90
C TYR A 171 13.75 1.88 38.04
N LYS A 172 14.51 1.35 37.06
CA LYS A 172 15.96 1.57 37.00
C LYS A 172 16.33 3.06 36.90
N ALA A 173 15.59 3.84 36.12
CA ALA A 173 15.80 5.30 36.00
C ALA A 173 15.45 6.06 37.29
N LEU A 174 14.52 5.53 38.10
CA LEU A 174 14.16 6.08 39.41
C LEU A 174 15.07 5.60 40.55
N GLY A 175 16.14 4.85 40.24
CA GLY A 175 17.06 4.30 41.25
C GLY A 175 16.45 3.20 42.13
N LYS A 176 15.30 2.64 41.73
CA LYS A 176 14.60 1.59 42.48
C LYS A 176 14.82 0.23 41.83
N ALA A 177 15.11 -0.77 42.64
CA ALA A 177 15.01 -2.16 42.21
C ALA A 177 13.54 -2.60 42.31
N ILE A 178 13.02 -3.24 41.26
CA ILE A 178 11.73 -3.91 41.29
C ILE A 178 11.98 -5.40 41.11
N THR A 179 11.33 -6.21 41.94
CA THR A 179 11.42 -7.67 41.88
C THR A 179 10.58 -8.22 40.73
N GLU A 180 10.90 -9.43 40.25
CA GLU A 180 10.06 -10.08 39.22
C GLU A 180 8.63 -10.32 39.69
N GLU A 181 8.44 -10.54 40.99
CA GLU A 181 7.15 -10.77 41.62
C GLU A 181 6.27 -9.51 41.59
N GLU A 182 6.83 -8.34 41.94
CA GLU A 182 6.12 -7.06 41.84
C GLU A 182 5.76 -6.72 40.39
N VAL A 183 6.64 -7.07 39.44
CA VAL A 183 6.39 -6.90 38.01
C VAL A 183 5.24 -7.81 37.54
N GLU A 184 5.19 -9.06 38.00
CA GLU A 184 4.11 -10.00 37.67
C GLU A 184 2.77 -9.62 38.27
N LYS A 185 2.78 -9.10 39.51
CA LYS A 185 1.59 -8.58 40.19
C LYS A 185 1.03 -7.35 39.49
N ALA A 186 1.90 -6.49 38.94
CA ALA A 186 1.52 -5.30 38.18
C ALA A 186 1.06 -5.62 36.75
N LEU A 187 1.60 -6.68 36.13
CA LEU A 187 1.34 -7.05 34.73
C LEU A 187 1.06 -8.55 34.60
N PRO A 188 -0.08 -9.05 35.10
CA PRO A 188 -0.42 -10.47 34.99
C PRO A 188 -0.50 -10.89 33.51
N LEU A 189 0.04 -12.07 33.21
CA LEU A 189 -0.04 -12.61 31.86
C LEU A 189 -1.51 -12.85 31.49
N PRO A 190 -1.92 -12.48 30.28
CA PRO A 190 -3.30 -12.64 29.85
C PRO A 190 -3.64 -14.14 29.71
N THR A 191 -4.46 -14.66 30.61
CA THR A 191 -5.09 -15.99 30.51
C THR A 191 -6.32 -15.91 29.62
N GLY A 192 -6.10 -15.95 28.30
CA GLY A 192 -7.20 -16.00 27.33
C GLY A 192 -7.56 -17.43 26.92
N PRO A 193 -8.72 -17.63 26.27
CA PRO A 193 -9.08 -18.93 25.70
C PRO A 193 -8.04 -19.41 24.67
N PRO A 194 -7.89 -20.74 24.45
CA PRO A 194 -7.00 -21.30 23.44
C PRO A 194 -7.31 -20.73 22.05
N CYS A 195 -6.30 -20.70 21.18
CA CYS A 195 -6.35 -20.04 19.87
C CYS A 195 -7.55 -20.54 19.05
N LYS A 196 -8.61 -19.72 18.98
CA LYS A 196 -9.95 -20.23 18.65
C LYS A 196 -10.31 -20.23 17.17
N ARG A 197 -9.40 -19.94 16.23
CA ARG A 197 -9.74 -19.95 14.80
C ARG A 197 -8.62 -20.53 13.95
N GLN A 198 -8.82 -21.78 13.51
CA GLN A 198 -8.08 -22.38 12.41
C GLN A 198 -8.39 -21.58 11.14
N ARG A 199 -7.45 -20.72 10.75
CA ARG A 199 -7.43 -20.13 9.42
C ARG A 199 -6.54 -21.01 8.55
N LYS A 200 -6.90 -21.13 7.29
CA LYS A 200 -6.10 -21.88 6.32
C LYS A 200 -5.43 -20.94 5.36
N CYS A 201 -4.26 -21.36 4.91
CA CYS A 201 -3.59 -20.76 3.79
C CYS A 201 -4.27 -21.25 2.52
N GLN A 202 -5.10 -20.40 1.92
CA GLN A 202 -5.72 -20.68 0.64
C GLN A 202 -5.35 -19.56 -0.33
N LEU A 203 -4.94 -19.93 -1.55
CA LEU A 203 -4.59 -18.95 -2.60
C LEU A 203 -3.47 -17.99 -2.17
N GLY A 204 -2.55 -18.48 -1.31
CA GLY A 204 -1.43 -17.70 -0.79
C GLY A 204 -1.80 -16.65 0.26
N VAL A 205 -3.03 -16.67 0.79
CA VAL A 205 -3.45 -15.82 1.91
C VAL A 205 -4.23 -16.54 3.00
N CYS A 206 -4.16 -16.00 4.21
CA CYS A 206 -4.89 -16.52 5.37
C CYS A 206 -6.35 -16.12 5.33
N VAL A 207 -7.23 -17.11 5.19
CA VAL A 207 -8.69 -16.96 5.17
C VAL A 207 -9.35 -17.88 6.20
N GLU A 208 -10.63 -17.64 6.49
CA GLU A 208 -11.42 -18.53 7.36
C GLU A 208 -11.64 -19.88 6.65
N ASN A 209 -11.82 -20.94 7.46
CA ASN A 209 -12.11 -22.27 6.94
C ASN A 209 -13.35 -22.25 6.02
N ASN A 210 -13.27 -22.98 4.90
CA ASN A 210 -14.37 -23.21 3.94
C ASN A 210 -14.84 -22.00 3.12
N TRP A 211 -14.10 -20.89 3.09
CA TRP A 211 -14.44 -19.76 2.23
C TRP A 211 -14.38 -20.10 0.74
N PHE A 212 -13.38 -20.91 0.35
CA PHE A 212 -13.23 -21.38 -1.02
C PHE A 212 -13.44 -22.89 -1.05
N ARG A 213 -14.71 -23.34 -0.99
CA ARG A 213 -15.06 -24.77 -1.00
C ARG A 213 -14.49 -25.51 -2.23
N ASN A 214 -14.35 -24.81 -3.35
CA ASN A 214 -13.84 -25.37 -4.60
C ASN A 214 -12.38 -24.98 -4.87
N GLY A 215 -11.67 -24.44 -3.87
CA GLY A 215 -10.29 -23.96 -4.04
C GLY A 215 -10.16 -22.74 -4.96
N LYS A 216 -11.27 -22.02 -5.25
CA LYS A 216 -11.29 -20.82 -6.10
C LYS A 216 -11.89 -19.63 -5.37
N ALA A 217 -11.27 -18.46 -5.56
CA ALA A 217 -11.70 -17.18 -5.04
C ALA A 217 -12.82 -16.55 -5.85
N THR A 218 -13.72 -15.82 -5.16
CA THR A 218 -14.74 -14.97 -5.79
C THR A 218 -14.16 -13.63 -6.19
N THR A 219 -14.93 -12.84 -6.94
CA THR A 219 -14.50 -11.52 -7.42
C THR A 219 -14.07 -10.61 -6.26
N GLY A 220 -12.94 -9.93 -6.42
CA GLY A 220 -12.38 -8.98 -5.47
C GLY A 220 -11.36 -9.56 -4.49
N PHE A 221 -11.25 -10.88 -4.39
CA PHE A 221 -10.22 -11.55 -3.60
C PHE A 221 -8.87 -11.57 -4.30
N VAL A 222 -7.78 -11.63 -3.54
CA VAL A 222 -6.44 -11.77 -4.09
C VAL A 222 -6.28 -13.06 -4.89
N CYS A 223 -5.48 -13.00 -5.95
CA CYS A 223 -5.11 -14.12 -6.80
C CYS A 223 -3.64 -14.03 -7.20
N ARG A 224 -3.04 -15.16 -7.58
CA ARG A 224 -1.71 -15.24 -8.19
C ARG A 224 -1.84 -15.45 -9.69
N SER A 225 -2.81 -16.27 -10.11
CA SER A 225 -3.13 -16.60 -11.50
C SER A 225 -4.64 -16.64 -11.75
N ASP A 226 -5.05 -16.73 -13.03
CA ASP A 226 -6.45 -16.85 -13.44
C ASP A 226 -7.12 -18.11 -12.85
N GLU A 227 -6.36 -19.17 -12.59
CA GLU A 227 -6.84 -20.44 -12.04
C GLU A 227 -7.31 -20.34 -10.58
N ASP A 228 -6.72 -19.40 -9.83
CA ASP A 228 -7.11 -19.10 -8.45
C ASP A 228 -8.53 -18.50 -8.40
N CYS A 229 -9.06 -17.99 -9.52
CA CYS A 229 -10.34 -17.28 -9.58
C CYS A 229 -11.47 -18.13 -10.16
N ALA A 230 -12.64 -18.10 -9.51
CA ALA A 230 -13.85 -18.75 -10.02
C ALA A 230 -14.27 -18.19 -11.38
N SER A 231 -13.96 -16.92 -11.65
CA SER A 231 -14.17 -16.24 -12.93
C SER A 231 -13.15 -16.60 -14.02
N GLY A 232 -12.04 -17.28 -13.68
CA GLY A 232 -10.93 -17.48 -14.60
C GLY A 232 -10.23 -16.17 -14.99
N ASN A 233 -10.31 -15.13 -14.16
CA ASN A 233 -9.71 -13.84 -14.43
C ASN A 233 -9.08 -13.26 -13.15
N CYS A 234 -7.75 -13.15 -13.14
CA CYS A 234 -6.96 -12.45 -12.15
C CYS A 234 -6.53 -11.09 -12.72
N GLU A 235 -7.23 -10.04 -12.30
CA GLU A 235 -6.93 -8.67 -12.69
C GLU A 235 -5.67 -8.19 -11.96
N VAL A 236 -4.76 -7.59 -12.74
CA VAL A 236 -3.50 -7.03 -12.24
C VAL A 236 -3.50 -5.53 -12.53
N SER A 237 -3.32 -4.72 -11.50
CA SER A 237 -3.19 -3.27 -11.63
C SER A 237 -1.95 -2.79 -10.90
N THR A 238 -1.22 -1.87 -11.52
CA THR A 238 0.00 -1.32 -10.95
C THR A 238 -0.19 0.17 -10.67
N HIS A 239 0.24 0.59 -9.47
CA HIS A 239 0.01 1.92 -8.92
C HIS A 239 1.32 2.50 -8.36
N LYS A 240 1.32 3.81 -8.07
CA LYS A 240 2.50 4.55 -7.59
C LYS A 240 3.73 4.34 -8.48
N ASP A 241 3.59 4.64 -9.76
CA ASP A 241 4.71 4.62 -10.72
C ASP A 241 5.41 3.24 -10.79
N GLY A 242 4.65 2.15 -10.77
CA GLY A 242 5.21 0.80 -10.83
C GLY A 242 5.45 0.13 -9.47
N LYS A 243 5.39 0.88 -8.37
CA LYS A 243 5.87 0.40 -7.05
C LYS A 243 4.92 -0.57 -6.36
N ILE A 244 3.62 -0.46 -6.59
CA ILE A 244 2.62 -1.31 -5.93
C ILE A 244 1.83 -2.06 -7.00
N THR A 245 1.86 -3.39 -6.95
CA THR A 245 1.05 -4.23 -7.83
C THR A 245 -0.06 -4.90 -7.02
N LEU A 246 -1.31 -4.59 -7.36
CA LEU A 246 -2.48 -5.25 -6.80
C LEU A 246 -2.93 -6.36 -7.75
N ARG A 247 -3.29 -7.51 -7.17
CA ARG A 247 -3.86 -8.65 -7.89
C ARG A 247 -5.16 -9.05 -7.24
N TYR A 248 -6.23 -9.18 -8.02
CA TYR A 248 -7.52 -9.62 -7.50
C TYR A 248 -8.38 -10.29 -8.57
N CYS A 249 -9.22 -11.22 -8.16
CA CYS A 249 -10.15 -11.90 -9.05
C CYS A 249 -11.14 -10.90 -9.64
N GLY A 250 -11.13 -10.80 -10.96
CA GLY A 250 -12.00 -9.97 -11.74
C GLY A 250 -13.36 -10.60 -12.00
N ARG A 251 -14.18 -9.89 -12.76
CA ARG A 251 -15.34 -10.51 -13.43
C ARG A 251 -14.83 -11.44 -14.54
N ARG A 252 -15.63 -12.43 -14.94
CA ARG A 252 -15.28 -13.30 -16.07
C ARG A 252 -15.02 -12.43 -17.28
N LYS A 253 -13.86 -12.59 -17.94
CA LYS A 253 -13.60 -11.91 -19.21
C LYS A 253 -14.74 -12.32 -20.15
N THR A 254 -15.60 -11.39 -20.52
CA THR A 254 -16.47 -11.62 -21.66
C THR A 254 -15.51 -11.81 -22.82
N SER A 255 -15.38 -13.03 -23.32
CA SER A 255 -14.70 -13.27 -24.57
C SER A 255 -15.42 -12.41 -25.59
N THR A 256 -14.85 -11.27 -25.96
CA THR A 256 -15.20 -10.58 -27.18
C THR A 256 -14.69 -11.46 -28.31
N SER A 257 -15.39 -12.58 -28.51
CA SER A 257 -15.37 -13.33 -29.74
C SER A 257 -16.21 -12.52 -30.71
N ARG A 258 -15.61 -12.21 -31.88
CA ARG A 258 -16.19 -11.59 -33.09
C ARG A 258 -16.23 -10.05 -33.05
N ARG A 259 -15.71 -9.33 -34.05
CA ARG A 259 -15.28 -9.64 -35.43
C ARG A 259 -13.96 -8.94 -35.74
#